data_AF-A0A2X3EBR1-F1
#
_entry.id   AF-A0A2X3EBR1-F1
#
_cell.length_a   1.000
_cell.length_b   1.000
_cell.length_c   1.000
_cell.angle_alpha   90.00
_cell.angle_beta   90.00
_cell.angle_gamma   90.00
#
_symmetry.space_group_name_H-M   'P 1'
#
loop_
_entity.id
_entity.type
_entity.pdbx_description
1 polymer ?
#
loop_
_entity_poly.entity_id
_entity_poly.type
_entity_poly.pdbx_seq_one_letter_code
_entity_poly.pdbx_strand_id
1 'polypeptide(L)' 'MKKFRTIENIFKAPEPHMVGDGFRVSQYIPTGIKSMERLSPFLLLDYNAPYY' A
#
# COMPACT_ATOMS: atom_id res chain seq x y z
N MET A 1 4.41 25.03 18.40
CA MET A 1 4.28 23.56 18.29
C MET A 1 3.63 23.22 16.95
N LYS A 2 4.17 22.27 16.17
CA LYS A 2 3.50 21.80 14.94
C LYS A 2 2.29 20.92 15.34
N LYS A 3 1.12 21.29 14.85
CA LYS A 3 -0.17 20.64 15.20
C LYS A 3 -0.39 19.30 14.46
N PHE A 4 0.43 18.98 13.46
CA PHE A 4 0.29 17.82 12.59
C PHE A 4 1.58 17.01 12.51
N ARG A 5 1.43 15.70 12.31
CA ARG A 5 2.54 14.81 11.97
C ARG A 5 3.06 15.17 10.57
N THR A 6 4.38 15.12 10.39
CA THR A 6 4.99 15.30 9.07
C THR A 6 4.85 14.03 8.25
N ILE A 7 4.67 14.18 6.95
CA ILE A 7 4.69 13.06 6.01
C ILE A 7 6.14 12.57 5.91
N GLU A 8 6.35 11.28 6.14
CA GLU A 8 7.66 10.64 6.10
C GLU A 8 8.02 10.18 4.67
N ASN A 9 7.06 9.62 3.93
CA ASN A 9 7.27 9.12 2.58
C ASN A 9 5.98 9.22 1.74
N ILE A 10 6.14 9.39 0.42
CA ILE A 10 5.06 9.35 -0.57
C ILE A 10 5.52 8.42 -1.69
N PHE A 11 4.74 7.40 -1.99
CA PHE A 11 5.04 6.42 -3.02
C PHE A 11 3.78 6.08 -3.82
N LYS A 12 3.97 5.57 -5.03
CA LYS A 12 2.89 4.97 -5.84
C LYS A 12 2.93 3.46 -5.67
N ALA A 13 1.77 2.82 -5.68
CA ALA A 13 1.70 1.38 -5.75
C ALA A 13 2.33 0.86 -7.06
N PRO A 14 2.89 -0.35 -7.05
CA PRO A 14 3.33 -1.04 -8.26
C PRO A 14 2.15 -1.33 -9.20
N GLU A 15 2.49 -1.76 -10.41
CA GLU A 15 1.53 -2.23 -11.40
C GLU A 15 0.60 -3.32 -10.82
N PRO A 16 -0.69 -3.32 -11.18
CA PRO A 16 -1.62 -4.33 -10.70
C PRO A 16 -1.22 -5.75 -11.14
N HIS A 17 -1.49 -6.73 -10.28
CA HIS A 17 -1.30 -8.15 -10.55
C HIS A 17 -2.55 -8.95 -10.14
N MET A 18 -2.59 -10.22 -10.51
CA MET A 18 -3.70 -11.11 -10.15
C MET A 18 -3.41 -11.84 -8.83
N VAL A 19 -4.39 -11.85 -7.93
CA VAL A 19 -4.46 -12.78 -6.79
C VAL A 19 -5.49 -13.84 -7.15
N GLY A 20 -5.00 -15.06 -7.42
CA GLY A 20 -5.81 -16.11 -8.03
C GLY A 20 -6.31 -15.70 -9.41
N ASP A 21 -7.56 -16.02 -9.71
CA ASP A 21 -8.25 -15.70 -10.97
C ASP A 21 -9.34 -14.62 -10.83
N GLY A 22 -9.67 -14.20 -9.61
CA GLY A 22 -10.79 -13.30 -9.34
C GLY A 22 -10.44 -11.84 -9.02
N PHE A 23 -9.19 -11.54 -8.63
CA PHE A 23 -8.84 -10.22 -8.11
C PHE A 23 -7.64 -9.61 -8.82
N ARG A 24 -7.86 -8.48 -9.51
CA ARG A 24 -6.80 -7.65 -10.09
C ARG A 24 -6.46 -6.50 -9.15
N VAL A 25 -5.33 -6.57 -8.44
CA VAL A 25 -5.01 -5.67 -7.33
C VAL A 25 -3.68 -4.96 -7.48
N SER A 26 -3.59 -3.74 -6.95
CA SER A 26 -2.31 -3.07 -6.68
C SER A 26 -1.97 -3.22 -5.19
N GLN A 27 -0.79 -3.80 -4.88
CA GLN A 27 -0.32 -4.00 -3.50
C GLN A 27 0.43 -2.79 -2.97
N TYR A 28 -0.15 -2.09 -1.99
CA TYR A 28 0.41 -0.89 -1.36
C TYR A 28 1.27 -1.19 -0.13
N ILE A 29 0.93 -2.26 0.61
CA ILE A 29 1.71 -2.73 1.76
C ILE A 29 1.98 -4.22 1.52
N PRO A 30 3.23 -4.70 1.62
CA PRO A 30 4.44 -3.97 2.05
C PRO A 30 5.19 -3.22 0.93
N THR A 31 4.70 -3.22 -0.32
CA THR A 31 5.48 -2.72 -1.45
C THR A 31 5.71 -1.21 -1.39
N GLY A 32 6.96 -0.76 -1.61
CA GLY A 32 7.32 0.66 -1.60
C GLY A 32 7.62 1.24 -0.22
N ILE A 33 7.55 0.42 0.84
CA ILE A 33 7.86 0.83 2.22
C ILE A 33 9.09 0.05 2.71
N LYS A 34 10.07 0.77 3.25
CA LYS A 34 11.37 0.20 3.67
C LYS A 34 11.36 -0.45 5.06
N SER A 35 10.41 -0.10 5.92
CA SER A 35 10.33 -0.61 7.30
C SER A 35 8.91 -1.00 7.65
N MET A 36 8.70 -2.28 7.88
CA MET A 36 7.41 -2.84 8.31
C MET A 36 7.10 -2.51 9.77
N GLU A 37 8.12 -2.23 10.57
CA GLU A 37 7.95 -1.79 11.97
C GLU A 37 7.16 -0.48 12.05
N ARG A 38 7.35 0.43 11.07
CA ARG A 38 6.60 1.70 10.96
C ARG A 38 5.11 1.48 10.65
N LEU A 39 4.75 0.32 10.12
CA LEU A 39 3.39 -0.05 9.74
C LEU A 39 2.68 -0.93 10.75
N SER A 40 3.37 -1.43 11.78
CA SER A 40 2.75 -2.27 12.80
C SER A 40 1.49 -1.59 13.39
N PRO A 41 0.36 -2.31 13.51
CA PRO A 41 0.17 -3.75 13.33
C PRO A 41 -0.32 -4.18 11.93
N PHE A 42 -0.25 -3.31 10.92
CA PHE A 42 -0.76 -3.59 9.58
C PHE A 42 0.21 -4.44 8.78
N LEU A 43 -0.32 -5.49 8.14
CA LEU A 43 0.47 -6.48 7.40
C LEU A 43 0.38 -6.32 5.88
N LEU A 44 -0.79 -5.95 5.36
CA LEU A 44 -1.07 -5.93 3.93
C LEU A 44 -2.17 -4.92 3.58
N LEU A 45 -2.06 -4.33 2.39
CA LEU A 45 -3.09 -3.51 1.76
C LEU A 45 -3.06 -3.75 0.26
N ASP A 46 -4.05 -4.48 -0.23
CA ASP A 46 -4.31 -4.66 -1.66
C ASP A 46 -5.53 -3.83 -2.07
N TYR A 47 -5.38 -3.07 -3.15
CA TYR A 47 -6.45 -2.26 -3.71
C TYR A 47 -6.91 -2.84 -5.05
N ASN A 48 -8.14 -3.37 -5.08
CA ASN A 48 -8.80 -3.85 -6.29
C ASN A 48 -9.56 -2.70 -6.97
N ALA A 49 -8.85 -1.91 -7.79
CA ALA A 49 -9.45 -0.81 -8.53
C ALA A 49 -10.56 -1.32 -9.49
N PRO A 50 -11.66 -0.57 -9.70
CA PRO A 50 -12.65 -0.89 -10.72
C PRO A 50 -12.02 -1.05 -12.10
N TYR A 51 -12.44 -2.08 -12.83
CA TYR A 51 -12.05 -2.34 -14.21
C TYR A 51 -13.30 -2.20 -15.08
N TYR A 52 -13.29 -1.25 -16.01
CA TYR A 52 -14.40 -0.92 -16.91
C TYR A 52 -14.04 -1.25 -18.35
#